data_AF-A0A4Q9VRD9-F1
#
_entry.id   AF-A0A4Q9VRD9-F1
#
_cell.length_a   1.000
_cell.length_b   1.000
_cell.length_c   1.000
_cell.angle_alpha   90.00
_cell.angle_beta   90.00
_cell.angle_gamma   90.00
#
_symmetry.space_group_name_H-M   'P 1'
#
loop_
_entity.id
_entity.type
_entity.pdbx_description
1 polymer ?
#
loop_
_entity_poly.entity_id
_entity_poly.type
_entity_poly.pdbx_seq_one_letter_code
_entity_poly.pdbx_strand_id
1 'polypeptide(L)'
;MTTVLVSYTTSWDTTFVARRSADHPNYPKANPRSDCNAKKVQGVVVTYRAARDWIGEDRLVFDIFFPGGAQRHVEVAVNVK
;
A
#
# COMPACT_ATOMS: atom_id res chain seq x y z
N MET A 1 2.99 -16.04 -0.88
CA MET A 1 3.20 -14.97 0.10
C MET A 1 3.49 -13.69 -0.67
N THR A 2 2.72 -12.61 -0.47
CA THR A 2 2.98 -11.30 -1.11
C THR A 2 3.97 -10.54 -0.23
N THR A 3 5.03 -10.03 -0.82
CA THR A 3 6.02 -9.19 -0.13
C THR A 3 5.83 -7.75 -0.57
N VAL A 4 5.78 -6.83 0.39
CA VAL A 4 5.71 -5.38 0.11
C VAL A 4 6.98 -4.77 0.68
N LEU A 5 7.80 -4.20 -0.20
CA LEU A 5 8.91 -3.34 0.19
C LEU A 5 8.42 -1.89 0.14
N VAL A 6 8.69 -1.16 1.21
CA VAL A 6 8.37 0.25 1.33
C VAL A 6 9.69 0.99 1.40
N SER A 7 9.96 1.84 0.42
CA SER A 7 11.11 2.73 0.42
C SER A 7 10.61 4.16 0.51
N TYR A 8 11.22 4.93 1.40
CA TYR A 8 10.81 6.30 1.69
C TYR A 8 12.05 7.16 1.98
N THR A 9 11.95 8.44 1.63
CA THR A 9 12.96 9.47 1.94
C THR A 9 12.32 10.41 2.94
N THR A 10 12.49 10.18 4.24
CA THR A 10 11.80 11.00 5.25
C THR A 10 12.66 11.28 6.46
N SER A 11 12.28 12.34 7.17
CA SER A 11 12.83 12.74 8.47
C SER A 11 12.67 11.65 9.54
N TRP A 12 13.46 11.76 10.61
CA TRP A 12 13.64 10.75 11.66
C TRP A 12 12.36 10.31 12.41
N ASP A 13 11.25 11.07 12.30
CA ASP A 13 9.99 10.81 13.02
C ASP A 13 8.86 10.23 12.16
N THR A 14 9.07 10.10 10.85
CA THR A 14 8.06 9.52 9.96
C THR A 14 8.03 8.00 10.13
N THR A 15 6.83 7.42 10.20
CA THR A 15 6.67 5.98 10.41
C THR A 15 5.88 5.29 9.30
N PHE A 16 6.31 4.08 8.98
CA PHE A 16 5.62 3.14 8.10
C PHE A 16 5.39 1.84 8.83
N VAL A 17 4.13 1.44 8.94
CA VAL A 17 3.77 0.19 9.59
C VAL A 17 3.05 -0.69 8.59
N ALA A 18 3.70 -1.78 8.19
CA ALA A 18 3.08 -2.84 7.40
C ALA A 18 2.49 -3.89 8.33
N ARG A 19 1.19 -4.17 8.17
CA ARG A 19 0.47 -5.21 8.93
C ARG A 19 -0.28 -6.14 8.00
N ARG A 20 -0.33 -7.43 8.36
CA ARG A 20 -1.25 -8.37 7.71
C ARG A 20 -2.69 -7.91 7.94
N SER A 21 -3.51 -7.99 6.90
CA SER A 21 -4.92 -7.63 6.92
C SER A 21 -5.73 -8.61 6.07
N ALA A 22 -7.05 -8.53 6.18
CA ALA A 22 -7.97 -9.19 5.27
C ALA A 22 -8.99 -8.16 4.79
N ASP A 23 -9.08 -7.95 3.47
CA ASP A 23 -9.94 -6.94 2.87
C ASP A 23 -10.62 -7.47 1.60
N HIS A 24 -11.67 -6.79 1.15
CA HIS A 24 -12.35 -7.13 -0.09
C HIS A 24 -11.56 -6.61 -1.30
N PRO A 25 -11.38 -7.44 -2.35
CA PRO A 25 -10.95 -6.93 -3.65
C PRO A 25 -11.92 -5.88 -4.19
N ASN A 26 -11.45 -5.05 -5.11
CA ASN A 26 -12.27 -4.04 -5.78
C ASN A 26 -12.19 -4.19 -7.31
N TYR A 27 -12.52 -5.37 -7.81
CA TYR A 27 -12.58 -5.62 -9.25
C TYR A 27 -13.77 -4.86 -9.89
N PRO A 28 -13.62 -4.24 -11.07
CA PRO A 28 -14.75 -3.65 -11.81
C PRO A 28 -15.84 -4.68 -12.11
N LYS A 29 -17.11 -4.26 -12.19
CA LYS A 29 -18.26 -5.15 -12.48
C LYS A 29 -18.13 -5.95 -13.79
N ALA A 30 -17.43 -5.42 -14.79
CA ALA A 30 -17.20 -6.10 -16.06
C ALA A 30 -16.09 -7.18 -15.98
N ASN A 31 -15.34 -7.24 -14.89
CA ASN A 31 -14.29 -8.23 -14.71
C ASN A 31 -14.91 -9.56 -14.22
N PRO A 32 -14.60 -10.72 -14.81
CA PRO A 32 -15.10 -12.02 -14.35
C PRO A 32 -14.80 -12.32 -12.86
N ARG A 33 -13.85 -11.61 -12.25
CA ARG A 33 -13.51 -11.71 -10.83
C ARG A 33 -14.33 -10.78 -9.93
N SER A 34 -15.31 -10.04 -10.43
CA SER A 34 -16.17 -9.14 -9.63
C SER A 34 -16.81 -9.83 -8.43
N ASP A 35 -17.18 -11.10 -8.57
CA ASP A 35 -17.82 -11.88 -7.52
C ASP A 35 -16.88 -12.14 -6.33
N CYS A 36 -15.56 -12.06 -6.55
CA CYS A 36 -14.59 -12.13 -5.47
C CYS A 36 -14.64 -10.91 -4.54
N ASN A 37 -15.23 -9.78 -4.96
CA ASN A 37 -15.39 -8.60 -4.10
C ASN A 37 -16.28 -8.86 -2.88
N ALA A 38 -17.07 -9.95 -2.87
CA ALA A 38 -17.87 -10.37 -1.72
C ALA A 38 -17.09 -11.21 -0.68
N LYS A 39 -15.80 -11.51 -0.95
CA LYS A 39 -14.96 -12.34 -0.07
C LYS A 39 -13.73 -11.54 0.36
N LYS A 40 -13.45 -11.55 1.66
CA LYS A 40 -12.18 -11.02 2.18
C LYS A 40 -11.03 -11.92 1.73
N VAL A 41 -9.98 -11.30 1.24
CA VAL A 41 -8.72 -11.96 0.87
C VAL A 41 -7.59 -11.45 1.75
N GLN A 42 -6.58 -12.29 2.00
CA GLN A 42 -5.38 -11.87 2.74
C GLN A 42 -4.65 -10.77 1.98
N GLY A 43 -4.23 -9.73 2.69
CA GLY A 43 -3.51 -8.60 2.16
C GLY A 43 -2.54 -8.00 3.18
N VAL A 44 -1.90 -6.91 2.78
CA VAL A 44 -1.01 -6.10 3.62
C VAL A 44 -1.54 -4.68 3.61
N VAL A 45 -1.73 -4.11 4.79
CA VAL A 45 -2.03 -2.69 4.96
C VAL A 45 -0.75 -2.00 5.37
N VAL A 46 -0.37 -0.94 4.65
CA VAL A 46 0.72 -0.05 5.04
C VAL A 46 0.11 1.25 5.54
N THR A 47 0.43 1.60 6.79
CA THR A 47 0.06 2.88 7.38
C THR A 47 1.26 3.81 7.34
N TYR A 48 1.12 4.96 6.68
CA TYR A 48 2.06 6.06 6.74
C TYR A 48 1.62 7.08 7.78
N ARG A 49 2.58 7.61 8.54
CA ARG A 49 2.38 8.76 9.42
C ARG A 49 3.56 9.71 9.26
N ALA A 50 3.27 10.91 8.78
CA ALA A 50 4.22 12.01 8.68
C ALA A 50 4.88 12.31 10.03
N ALA A 51 6.10 12.86 9.98
CA ALA A 51 6.75 13.43 11.15
C ALA A 51 5.88 14.53 11.80
N ARG A 52 6.08 14.72 13.10
CA ARG A 52 5.35 15.75 13.84
C ARG A 52 5.62 17.13 13.24
N ASP A 53 4.58 17.93 13.09
CA ASP A 53 4.64 19.31 12.59
C ASP A 53 5.20 19.43 11.15
N TRP A 54 5.33 18.32 10.42
CA TRP A 54 5.70 18.31 9.01
C TRP A 54 4.53 18.79 8.14
N ILE A 55 4.82 19.75 7.27
CA ILE A 55 3.89 20.27 6.25
C ILE A 55 4.66 20.28 4.93
N GLY A 56 4.09 19.66 3.90
CA GLY A 56 4.77 19.52 2.62
C GLY A 56 4.30 18.31 1.82
N GLU A 57 5.12 17.91 0.86
CA GLU A 57 4.89 16.74 0.03
C GLU A 57 5.90 15.64 0.36
N ASP A 58 5.39 14.46 0.70
CA ASP A 58 6.17 13.24 0.82
C ASP A 58 5.94 12.34 -0.39
N ARG A 59 7.00 11.69 -0.88
CA ARG A 59 6.91 10.68 -1.94
C ARG A 59 7.13 9.29 -1.35
N LEU A 60 6.13 8.45 -1.50
CA LEU A 60 6.14 7.06 -1.06
C LEU A 60 6.35 6.15 -2.26
N VAL A 61 7.25 5.18 -2.13
CA VAL A 61 7.51 4.17 -3.15
C VAL A 61 7.24 2.78 -2.59
N PHE A 62 6.38 2.03 -3.26
CA PHE A 62 6.04 0.66 -2.92
C PHE A 62 6.46 -0.28 -4.05
N ASP A 63 7.27 -1.28 -3.72
CA ASP A 63 7.53 -2.42 -4.59
C ASP A 63 6.78 -3.65 -4.04
N ILE A 64 5.80 -4.11 -4.81
CA ILE A 64 4.90 -5.19 -4.44
C ILE A 64 5.25 -6.42 -5.28
N PHE A 65 5.67 -7.49 -4.62
CA PHE A 65 6.00 -8.77 -5.24
C PHE A 65 4.86 -9.76 -5.00
N PHE A 66 4.20 -10.18 -6.08
CA PHE A 66 3.07 -11.11 -6.03
C PHE A 66 3.54 -12.57 -6.08
N PRO A 67 2.74 -13.50 -5.51
CA PRO A 67 2.92 -14.93 -5.74
C PRO A 67 2.82 -15.20 -7.26
N GLY A 68 3.92 -15.68 -7.86
CA GLY A 68 4.06 -15.81 -9.31
C GLY A 68 5.18 -14.95 -9.92
N GLY A 69 5.86 -14.13 -9.12
CA GLY A 69 7.06 -13.39 -9.53
C GLY A 69 6.75 -12.05 -10.21
N ALA A 70 5.48 -11.69 -10.41
CA ALA A 70 5.11 -10.37 -10.89
C ALA A 70 5.47 -9.30 -9.86
N GLN A 71 6.11 -8.23 -10.31
CA GLN A 71 6.39 -7.02 -9.52
C GLN A 71 5.43 -5.90 -9.95
N ARG A 72 5.00 -5.11 -8.98
CA ARG A 72 4.32 -3.84 -9.22
C ARG A 72 5.02 -2.74 -8.45
N HIS A 73 5.45 -1.72 -9.19
CA HIS A 73 5.96 -0.48 -8.64
C HIS A 73 4.80 0.52 -8.50
N VAL A 74 4.67 1.15 -7.33
CA VAL A 74 3.65 2.17 -7.06
C VAL A 74 4.30 3.36 -6.39
N GLU A 75 4.08 4.54 -6.94
CA GLU A 75 4.48 5.80 -6.34
C GLU A 75 3.25 6.57 -5.87
N VAL A 76 3.31 7.13 -4.66
CA VAL A 76 2.23 7.90 -4.07
C VAL A 76 2.81 9.22 -3.55
N ALA A 77 2.30 10.34 -4.06
CA ALA A 77 2.54 11.65 -3.48
C ALA A 77 1.52 11.90 -2.36
N VAL A 78 1.99 12.22 -1.16
CA VAL A 78 1.18 12.54 0.00
C VAL A 78 1.39 14.00 0.35
N ASN A 79 0.34 14.81 0.21
CA ASN A 79 0.36 16.21 0.61
C ASN A 79 -0.14 16.33 2.06
N VAL A 80 0.76 16.71 2.97
CA VAL A 80 0.47 16.92 4.39
C VAL A 80 0.20 18.40 4.61
N LYS A 81 -0.96 18.71 5.21
CA LYS A 81 -1.45 20.08 5.46
C LYS A 81 -1.74 20.28 6.93
#